data_AF-V6T9W5-F1
#
_entry.id   AF-V6T9W5-F1
#
_cell.length_a   1.000
_cell.length_b   1.000
_cell.length_c   1.000
_cell.angle_alpha   90.00
_cell.angle_beta   90.00
_cell.angle_gamma   90.00
#
_symmetry.space_group_name_H-M   'P 1'
#
loop_
_entity.id
_entity.type
_entity.pdbx_description
1 polymer ?
#
loop_
_entity_poly.entity_id
_entity_poly.type
_entity_poly.pdbx_seq_one_letter_code
_entity_poly.pdbx_strand_id
1 'polypeptide(L)'
;GCYKTDRQPGIQICTLASQGDKCETCANSLPPSAAGVCPSCDSACKTCTSANNANTCSSCVVGYYQVGTKCVRCDTNDPNGNKPITGVRDCVSCAPPAGGDGGSVLCYLMKDGDSTNKSGLSTGAIAGISVAVIVVVGGLVGFLCWWFLCRGKA
;
A
#
# COMPACT_ATOMS: atom_id res chain seq x y z
N GLY A 1 -22.61 -19.46 -21.34
CA GLY A 1 -21.57 -18.43 -21.27
C GLY A 1 -20.35 -18.94 -21.99
N CYS A 2 -19.88 -18.24 -23.01
CA CYS A 2 -18.71 -18.64 -23.78
C CYS A 2 -17.46 -18.13 -23.07
N TYR A 3 -16.58 -19.05 -22.64
CA TYR A 3 -15.23 -18.71 -22.20
C TYR A 3 -14.22 -19.50 -23.03
N LYS A 4 -13.23 -18.80 -23.58
CA LYS A 4 -11.80 -19.17 -23.69
C LYS A 4 -11.12 -18.26 -24.72
N THR A 5 -9.99 -17.66 -24.32
CA THR A 5 -8.80 -17.40 -25.17
C THR A 5 -7.56 -17.35 -24.25
N ASP A 6 -7.06 -18.51 -23.78
CA ASP A 6 -5.77 -18.67 -23.04
C ASP A 6 -5.74 -18.64 -21.47
N ARG A 7 -6.77 -19.23 -20.83
CA ARG A 7 -6.73 -19.87 -19.47
C ARG A 7 -6.71 -19.03 -18.16
N GLN A 8 -7.23 -17.81 -18.07
CA GLN A 8 -7.77 -17.31 -16.78
C GLN A 8 -9.22 -17.82 -16.62
N PRO A 9 -9.59 -18.68 -15.62
CA PRO A 9 -9.17 -18.73 -14.22
C PRO A 9 -8.42 -20.02 -13.78
N GLY A 10 -8.20 -20.98 -14.68
CA GLY A 10 -7.54 -22.25 -14.35
C GLY A 10 -6.12 -22.05 -13.81
N ILE A 11 -5.34 -21.13 -14.39
CA ILE A 11 -3.98 -20.82 -13.91
C ILE A 11 -3.94 -20.14 -12.55
N GLN A 12 -5.03 -19.47 -12.16
CA GLN A 12 -5.13 -18.80 -10.86
C GLN A 12 -5.31 -19.81 -9.72
N ILE A 13 -5.76 -21.02 -10.04
CA ILE A 13 -5.93 -22.12 -9.10
C ILE A 13 -4.80 -23.15 -9.28
N CYS A 14 -4.37 -23.37 -10.52
CA CYS A 14 -3.48 -24.44 -10.92
C CYS A 14 -2.39 -23.96 -11.87
N THR A 15 -1.14 -23.87 -11.40
CA THR A 15 -0.01 -23.41 -12.21
C THR A 15 0.49 -24.48 -13.18
N LEU A 16 0.32 -25.76 -12.85
CA LEU A 16 0.63 -26.89 -13.75
C LEU A 16 -0.51 -27.90 -13.75
N ALA A 17 -1.08 -28.15 -14.93
CA ALA A 17 -2.11 -29.16 -15.14
C ALA A 17 -1.53 -30.34 -15.93
N SER A 18 -1.83 -31.56 -15.48
CA SER A 18 -1.45 -32.79 -16.17
C SER A 18 -2.47 -33.18 -17.24
N GLN A 19 -2.11 -34.13 -18.11
CA GLN A 19 -2.98 -34.65 -19.19
C GLN A 19 -4.19 -35.41 -18.59
N GLY A 20 -5.25 -34.69 -18.26
CA GLY A 20 -6.49 -35.27 -17.71
C GLY A 20 -7.28 -34.34 -16.78
N ASP A 21 -7.23 -33.01 -16.99
CA ASP A 21 -7.93 -31.98 -16.20
C ASP A 21 -7.61 -31.95 -14.69
N LYS A 22 -6.53 -32.62 -14.28
CA LYS A 22 -6.02 -32.66 -12.90
C LYS A 22 -4.92 -31.63 -12.71
N CYS A 23 -4.95 -30.96 -11.56
CA CYS A 23 -3.89 -30.09 -11.13
C CYS A 23 -2.75 -30.85 -10.48
N GLU A 24 -1.53 -30.56 -10.89
CA GLU A 24 -0.29 -31.11 -10.34
C GLU A 24 0.39 -30.12 -9.39
N THR A 25 0.29 -28.82 -9.69
CA THR A 25 0.78 -27.77 -8.79
C THR A 25 -0.23 -26.65 -8.64
N CYS A 26 -0.61 -26.37 -7.39
CA CYS A 26 -1.59 -25.35 -7.08
C CYS A 26 -0.93 -23.97 -6.94
N ALA A 27 -1.61 -22.93 -7.42
CA ALA A 27 -1.13 -21.55 -7.36
C ALA A 27 -1.01 -21.01 -5.92
N ASN A 28 -1.73 -21.62 -4.97
CA ASN A 28 -1.73 -21.23 -3.56
C ASN A 28 -0.67 -21.94 -2.71
N SER A 29 0.26 -22.66 -3.36
CA SER A 29 1.36 -23.40 -2.73
C SER A 29 0.95 -24.65 -1.94
N LEU A 30 -0.31 -25.07 -2.01
CA LEU A 30 -0.77 -26.31 -1.40
C LEU A 30 -0.62 -27.51 -2.34
N PRO A 31 -0.46 -28.74 -1.80
CA PRO A 31 -0.52 -29.93 -2.62
C PRO A 31 -1.94 -30.15 -3.16
N PRO A 32 -2.10 -30.58 -4.43
CA PRO A 32 -3.40 -30.97 -4.95
C PRO A 32 -3.94 -32.20 -4.23
N SER A 33 -5.26 -32.32 -4.15
CA SER A 33 -5.93 -33.52 -3.62
C SER A 33 -5.71 -34.73 -4.55
N ALA A 34 -6.04 -35.93 -4.07
CA ALA A 34 -5.97 -37.16 -4.88
C ALA A 34 -6.82 -37.09 -6.18
N ALA A 35 -7.82 -36.23 -6.20
CA ALA A 35 -8.65 -35.96 -7.38
C ALA A 35 -8.03 -34.93 -8.35
N GLY A 36 -6.89 -34.33 -8.03
CA GLY A 36 -6.27 -33.24 -8.81
C GLY A 36 -6.93 -31.88 -8.58
N VAL A 37 -7.68 -31.70 -7.50
CA VAL A 37 -8.31 -30.42 -7.15
C VAL A 37 -7.48 -29.70 -6.10
N CYS A 38 -7.23 -28.42 -6.30
CA CYS A 38 -6.51 -27.59 -5.35
C CYS A 38 -7.43 -27.11 -4.21
N PRO A 39 -7.11 -27.39 -2.95
CA PRO A 39 -7.86 -26.85 -1.82
C PRO A 39 -7.69 -25.32 -1.75
N SER A 40 -8.67 -24.62 -1.18
CA SER A 40 -8.61 -23.16 -1.01
C SER A 40 -7.94 -22.76 0.32
N CYS A 41 -7.24 -21.62 0.29
CA CYS A 41 -6.77 -20.95 1.49
C CYS A 41 -7.92 -20.21 2.17
N ASP A 42 -7.69 -19.72 3.39
CA ASP A 42 -8.59 -18.75 4.00
C ASP A 42 -8.80 -17.54 3.09
N SER A 43 -9.99 -16.93 3.14
CA SER A 43 -10.37 -15.73 2.38
C SER A 43 -9.39 -14.56 2.52
N ALA A 44 -8.67 -14.45 3.64
CA ALA A 44 -7.68 -13.40 3.87
C ALA A 44 -6.32 -13.68 3.20
N CYS A 45 -6.12 -14.88 2.67
CA CYS A 45 -4.80 -15.39 2.31
C CYS A 45 -4.71 -15.78 0.84
N LYS A 46 -3.67 -15.27 0.18
CA LYS A 46 -3.40 -15.54 -1.23
C LYS A 46 -2.66 -16.88 -1.41
N THR A 47 -1.68 -17.15 -0.55
CA THR A 47 -0.99 -18.43 -0.46
C THR A 47 -0.91 -18.87 0.99
N CYS A 48 -0.96 -20.17 1.25
CA CYS A 48 -1.00 -20.71 2.60
C CYS A 48 -0.31 -22.08 2.67
N THR A 49 0.16 -22.44 3.86
CA THR A 49 0.75 -23.76 4.14
C THR A 49 -0.29 -24.77 4.61
N SER A 50 -1.49 -24.32 5.00
CA SER A 50 -2.63 -25.19 5.32
C SER A 50 -3.93 -24.63 4.76
N ALA A 51 -4.77 -25.52 4.22
CA ALA A 51 -6.05 -25.17 3.65
C ALA A 51 -7.00 -24.60 4.72
N ASN A 52 -7.81 -23.61 4.34
CA ASN A 52 -8.86 -23.01 5.17
C ASN A 52 -8.40 -22.55 6.57
N ASN A 53 -7.14 -22.11 6.72
CA ASN A 53 -6.61 -21.65 8.00
C ASN A 53 -5.96 -20.26 7.87
N ALA A 54 -6.56 -19.28 8.55
CA ALA A 54 -6.16 -17.88 8.55
C ALA A 54 -4.82 -17.61 9.27
N ASN A 55 -4.32 -18.57 10.05
CA ASN A 55 -3.09 -18.46 10.84
C ASN A 55 -1.89 -19.13 10.15
N THR A 56 -2.05 -19.67 8.96
CA THR A 56 -1.00 -20.39 8.22
C THR A 56 -0.78 -19.79 6.85
N CYS A 57 -0.79 -18.47 6.77
CA CYS A 57 -0.73 -17.74 5.52
C CYS A 57 0.71 -17.31 5.19
N SER A 58 1.14 -17.68 3.99
CA SER A 58 2.46 -17.31 3.46
C SER A 58 2.42 -15.97 2.75
N SER A 59 1.29 -15.61 2.14
CA SER A 59 1.04 -14.28 1.58
C SER A 59 -0.43 -13.89 1.72
N CYS A 60 -0.67 -12.59 1.86
CA CYS A 60 -2.01 -12.04 2.05
C CYS A 60 -2.61 -11.54 0.73
N VAL A 61 -3.94 -11.49 0.68
CA VAL A 61 -4.65 -10.85 -0.44
C VAL A 61 -4.50 -9.33 -0.37
N VAL A 62 -4.80 -8.65 -1.48
CA VAL A 62 -4.82 -7.18 -1.51
C VAL A 62 -5.83 -6.67 -0.48
N GLY A 63 -5.49 -5.59 0.24
CA GLY A 63 -6.26 -5.08 1.37
C GLY A 63 -5.90 -5.71 2.72
N TYR A 64 -4.94 -6.64 2.74
CA TYR A 64 -4.43 -7.26 3.95
C TYR A 64 -2.90 -7.18 4.00
N TYR A 65 -2.36 -7.05 5.21
CA TYR A 65 -0.93 -7.09 5.48
C TYR A 65 -0.58 -8.30 6.36
N GLN A 66 0.65 -8.80 6.21
CA GLN A 66 1.12 -9.99 6.92
C GLN A 66 1.74 -9.61 8.27
N VAL A 67 1.32 -10.31 9.32
CA VAL A 67 1.90 -10.22 10.66
C VAL A 67 2.24 -11.63 11.11
N GLY A 68 3.51 -12.01 11.00
CA GLY A 68 3.92 -13.41 11.19
C GLY A 68 3.24 -14.30 10.15
N THR A 69 2.33 -15.17 10.59
CA THR A 69 1.58 -16.10 9.71
C THR A 69 0.09 -15.75 9.56
N LYS A 70 -0.36 -14.65 10.18
CA LYS A 70 -1.73 -14.13 10.03
C LYS A 70 -1.78 -12.98 9.04
N CYS A 71 -2.92 -12.86 8.35
CA CYS A 71 -3.24 -11.74 7.48
C CYS A 71 -4.29 -10.86 8.16
N VAL A 72 -4.01 -9.58 8.32
CA VAL A 72 -4.91 -8.61 8.96
C VAL A 72 -5.32 -7.57 7.92
N ARG A 73 -6.58 -7.12 7.95
CA ARG A 73 -7.05 -6.08 7.03
C ARG A 73 -6.41 -4.73 7.31
N CYS A 74 -6.13 -4.01 6.24
CA CYS A 74 -5.57 -2.67 6.27
C CYS A 74 -6.47 -1.63 6.95
N ASP A 75 -7.78 -1.82 6.94
CA ASP A 75 -8.79 -0.88 7.44
C ASP A 75 -9.24 -1.16 8.89
N THR A 76 -8.74 -2.24 9.49
CA THR A 76 -9.11 -2.65 10.85
C THR A 76 -7.95 -2.51 11.83
N ASN A 77 -8.26 -2.20 13.09
CA ASN A 77 -7.28 -2.21 14.16
C ASN A 77 -7.01 -3.66 14.61
N ASP A 78 -5.74 -4.03 14.72
CA ASP A 78 -5.31 -5.31 15.28
C ASP A 78 -4.62 -5.08 16.62
N PRO A 79 -5.09 -5.68 17.72
CA PRO A 79 -4.47 -5.49 19.03
C PRO A 79 -3.02 -6.05 19.06
N ASN A 80 -2.70 -7.03 18.20
CA ASN A 80 -1.38 -7.64 18.04
C ASN A 80 -0.56 -7.80 19.34
N GLY A 81 -1.23 -8.24 20.42
CA GLY A 81 -0.63 -8.35 21.74
C GLY A 81 -0.13 -7.01 22.28
N ASN A 82 1.19 -6.90 22.49
CA ASN A 82 1.82 -5.71 23.06
C ASN A 82 2.18 -4.64 22.00
N LYS A 83 1.85 -4.88 20.73
CA LYS A 83 2.28 -4.05 19.59
C LYS A 83 1.09 -3.68 18.71
N PRO A 84 0.09 -2.96 19.26
CA PRO A 84 -1.16 -2.68 18.56
C PRO A 84 -0.91 -2.00 17.23
N ILE A 85 -1.64 -2.45 16.20
CA ILE A 85 -1.56 -1.92 14.85
C ILE A 85 -2.88 -1.24 14.52
N THR A 86 -2.79 0.03 14.13
CA THR A 86 -3.96 0.83 13.77
C THR A 86 -4.18 0.76 12.27
N GLY A 87 -5.37 0.32 11.87
CA GLY A 87 -5.78 0.28 10.47
C GLY A 87 -6.05 1.68 9.93
N VAL A 88 -5.89 1.85 8.62
CA VAL A 88 -6.22 3.08 7.89
C VAL A 88 -7.48 2.81 7.07
N ARG A 89 -8.55 3.54 7.40
CA ARG A 89 -9.84 3.44 6.70
C ARG A 89 -9.66 3.68 5.20
N ASP A 90 -10.40 2.91 4.40
CA ASP A 90 -10.38 2.95 2.93
C ASP A 90 -9.02 2.61 2.29
N CYS A 91 -8.11 2.00 3.04
CA CYS A 91 -6.83 1.56 2.50
C CYS A 91 -6.94 0.24 1.73
N VAL A 92 -6.61 0.26 0.44
CA VAL A 92 -6.61 -0.90 -0.47
C VAL A 92 -5.29 -1.67 -0.43
N SER A 93 -4.17 -1.01 -0.15
CA SER A 93 -2.86 -1.66 -0.05
C SER A 93 -2.05 -1.06 1.07
N CYS A 94 -1.58 -1.88 2.01
CA CYS A 94 -0.82 -1.41 3.16
C CYS A 94 0.36 -2.32 3.52
N ALA A 95 1.31 -1.77 4.26
CA ALA A 95 2.41 -2.49 4.90
C ALA A 95 2.35 -2.37 6.43
N PRO A 96 2.91 -3.37 7.14
CA PRO A 96 3.07 -3.28 8.60
C PRO A 96 3.97 -2.08 8.97
N PRO A 97 3.80 -1.52 10.18
CA PRO A 97 4.61 -0.40 10.65
C PRO A 97 6.10 -0.77 10.68
N ALA A 98 6.95 0.13 10.18
CA ALA A 98 8.39 -0.06 10.17
C ALA A 98 8.92 -0.18 11.60
N GLY A 99 9.81 -1.14 11.85
CA GLY A 99 10.39 -1.40 13.17
C GLY A 99 9.60 -2.39 14.05
N GLY A 100 8.36 -2.74 13.68
CA GLY A 100 7.62 -3.80 14.37
C GLY A 100 7.24 -3.46 15.82
N ASP A 101 7.19 -2.17 16.18
CA ASP A 101 6.85 -1.69 17.53
C ASP A 101 5.38 -1.27 17.69
N GLY A 102 4.52 -1.71 16.77
CA GLY A 102 3.14 -1.23 16.68
C GLY A 102 3.05 0.13 15.99
N GLY A 103 1.84 0.65 15.81
CA GLY A 103 1.58 1.90 15.13
C GLY A 103 0.62 1.77 13.95
N SER A 104 0.45 2.85 13.19
CA SER A 104 -0.43 2.85 12.01
C SER A 104 0.17 2.06 10.85
N VAL A 105 -0.65 1.30 10.14
CA VAL A 105 -0.23 0.69 8.87
C VAL A 105 0.15 1.77 7.85
N LEU A 106 1.18 1.50 7.05
CA LEU A 106 1.56 2.39 5.96
C LEU A 106 0.67 2.10 4.76
N CYS A 107 -0.24 3.00 4.44
CA CYS A 107 -1.12 2.85 3.29
C CYS A 107 -0.46 3.36 2.00
N TYR A 108 -0.38 2.51 0.99
CA TYR A 108 0.13 2.85 -0.34
C TYR A 108 -0.98 3.23 -1.33
N LEU A 109 -2.16 2.63 -1.21
CA LEU A 109 -3.28 2.87 -2.13
C LEU A 109 -4.58 3.00 -1.34
N MET A 110 -5.36 4.04 -1.63
CA MET A 110 -6.70 4.26 -1.08
C MET A 110 -7.78 3.83 -2.08
N LYS A 111 -8.96 3.46 -1.56
CA LYS A 111 -10.14 2.97 -2.32
C LYS A 111 -10.72 4.05 -3.22
N ASP A 112 -10.70 5.28 -2.74
CA ASP A 112 -11.10 6.48 -3.44
C ASP A 112 -9.90 7.43 -3.38
N GLY A 113 -9.63 8.18 -4.46
CA GLY A 113 -8.55 9.17 -4.51
C GLY A 113 -8.74 10.35 -3.54
N ASP A 114 -9.64 10.23 -2.56
CA ASP A 114 -9.89 11.20 -1.52
C ASP A 114 -8.86 11.01 -0.41
N SER A 115 -7.71 11.62 -0.66
CA SER A 115 -6.63 11.80 0.29
C SER A 115 -7.07 12.69 1.46
N THR A 116 -7.85 12.15 2.39
CA THR A 116 -8.09 12.82 3.69
C THR A 116 -6.91 12.71 4.65
N ASN A 117 -5.71 12.35 4.18
CA ASN A 117 -4.47 12.48 4.94
C ASN A 117 -4.08 13.96 5.08
N LYS A 118 -4.79 14.60 6.01
CA LYS A 118 -4.54 15.91 6.63
C LYS A 118 -3.29 15.89 7.54
N SER A 119 -2.26 15.13 7.16
CA SER A 119 -1.02 14.95 7.95
C SER A 119 0.25 15.25 7.16
N GLY A 120 0.15 15.72 5.91
CA GLY A 120 1.25 16.39 5.24
C GLY A 120 1.26 17.87 5.66
N LEU A 121 2.33 18.28 6.34
CA LEU A 121 2.75 19.66 6.61
C LEU A 121 2.03 20.71 5.75
N SER A 122 1.36 21.67 6.42
CA SER A 122 0.68 22.83 5.85
C SER A 122 1.27 23.26 4.50
N THR A 123 0.61 22.84 3.41
CA THR A 123 0.86 23.39 2.07
C THR A 123 0.54 24.89 2.03
N GLY A 124 -0.08 25.44 3.09
CA GLY A 124 -0.22 26.87 3.33
C GLY A 124 1.03 27.59 3.90
N ALA A 125 2.09 26.88 4.31
CA ALA A 125 3.36 27.50 4.70
C ALA A 125 4.33 27.67 3.51
N ILE A 126 4.19 26.84 2.47
CA ILE A 126 5.14 26.79 1.35
C ILE A 126 4.76 27.77 0.22
N ALA A 127 3.52 28.27 0.18
CA ALA A 127 3.11 29.31 -0.78
C ALA A 127 3.40 30.76 -0.32
N GLY A 128 3.80 30.98 0.94
CA GLY A 128 4.05 32.33 1.49
C GLY A 128 5.50 32.83 1.34
N ILE A 129 6.47 31.92 1.19
CA ILE A 129 7.89 32.27 1.28
C ILE A 129 8.41 32.85 -0.05
N SER A 130 7.81 32.51 -1.20
CA SER A 130 8.26 33.00 -2.50
C SER A 130 7.99 34.49 -2.73
N VAL A 131 6.88 35.03 -2.23
CA VAL A 131 6.53 36.44 -2.45
C VAL A 131 7.37 37.36 -1.56
N ALA A 132 7.63 36.96 -0.31
CA ALA A 132 8.46 37.74 0.60
C ALA A 132 9.89 37.92 0.07
N VAL A 133 10.48 36.89 -0.55
CA VAL A 133 11.81 36.99 -1.17
C VAL A 133 11.81 37.94 -2.36
N ILE A 134 10.79 37.92 -3.22
CA ILE A 134 10.72 38.83 -4.37
C ILE A 134 10.56 40.28 -3.92
N VAL A 135 9.76 40.56 -2.89
CA VAL A 135 9.61 41.92 -2.33
C VAL A 135 10.91 42.38 -1.68
N VAL A 136 11.60 41.51 -0.94
CA VAL A 136 12.89 41.85 -0.31
C VAL A 136 13.96 42.09 -1.37
N VAL A 137 14.10 41.22 -2.37
CA VAL A 137 15.08 41.37 -3.46
C VAL A 137 14.74 42.58 -4.33
N GLY A 138 13.48 42.76 -4.71
CA GLY A 138 13.03 43.94 -5.47
C GLY A 138 13.24 45.25 -4.72
N GLY A 139 12.95 45.27 -3.41
CA GLY A 139 13.20 46.42 -2.54
C GLY A 139 14.69 46.72 -2.36
N LEU A 140 15.54 45.69 -2.17
CA LEU A 140 16.99 45.87 -2.04
C LEU A 140 17.61 46.38 -3.33
N VAL A 141 17.23 45.81 -4.48
CA VAL A 141 17.76 46.23 -5.79
C VAL A 141 17.27 47.64 -6.14
N GLY A 142 16.01 47.97 -5.85
CA GLY A 142 15.47 49.33 -6.01
C GLY A 142 16.17 50.36 -5.12
N PHE A 143 16.38 50.02 -3.85
CA PHE A 143 17.10 50.88 -2.90
C PHE A 143 18.57 51.05 -3.31
N LEU A 144 19.24 49.99 -3.80
CA LEU A 144 20.61 50.06 -4.30
C LEU A 144 20.72 50.90 -5.58
N CYS A 145 19.79 50.76 -6.53
CA CYS A 145 19.76 51.61 -7.73
C CYS A 145 19.51 53.08 -7.37
N TRP A 146 18.54 53.37 -6.50
CA TRP A 146 18.31 54.73 -6.00
C TRP A 146 19.53 55.26 -5.25
N TRP A 147 20.12 54.46 -4.35
CA TRP A 147 21.28 54.87 -3.57
C TRP A 147 22.49 55.16 -4.45
N PHE A 148 22.83 54.30 -5.41
CA PHE A 148 23.99 54.56 -6.30
C PHE A 148 23.73 55.70 -7.28
N LEU A 149 22.53 55.81 -7.85
CA LEU A 149 22.22 56.84 -8.86
C LEU A 149 21.97 58.23 -8.23
N CYS A 150 21.33 58.29 -7.06
CA CYS A 150 21.01 59.57 -6.39
C CYS A 150 22.09 60.01 -5.39
N ARG A 151 22.91 59.11 -4.82
CA ARG A 151 24.03 59.51 -3.95
C ARG A 151 25.30 59.87 -4.74
N GLY A 152 25.40 59.50 -6.01
CA GLY A 152 26.47 59.94 -6.91
C GLY A 152 26.29 61.36 -7.47
N LYS A 153 25.22 62.07 -7.08
CA LYS A 153 24.94 63.44 -7.54
C LYS A 153 24.62 64.37 -6.36
N ALA A 154 25.49 64.31 -5.35
CA ALA A 154 25.75 65.39 -4.40
C ALA A 154 27.27 65.58 -4.33
#